data_AF-A0A2H5VHI3-F1
#
_entry.id   AF-A0A2H5VHI3-F1
#
_cell.length_a   1.000
_cell.length_b   1.000
_cell.length_c   1.000
_cell.angle_alpha   90.00
_cell.angle_beta   90.00
_cell.angle_gamma   90.00
#
_symmetry.space_group_name_H-M   'P 1'
#
loop_
_entity.id
_entity.type
_entity.pdbx_description
1 polymer ?
#
loop_
_entity_poly.entity_id
_entity_poly.type
_entity_poly.pdbx_seq_one_letter_code
_entity_poly.pdbx_strand_id
1 'polypeptide(L)' 'MIIGVALGGKLATGWAIGRLTQLSKRASLRLGVALIPRGEFSILLASLAPAPLLDLTVILVLVLALLGPVLMRWSE' A
#
# COMPACT_ATOMS: atom_id res chain seq x y z
N MET A 1 11.68 1.61 -8.47
CA MET A 1 11.11 0.37 -9.05
C MET A 1 10.25 -0.40 -8.03
N ILE A 2 10.78 -0.76 -6.85
CA ILE A 2 10.08 -1.57 -5.83
C ILE A 2 8.79 -0.92 -5.31
N ILE A 3 8.77 0.40 -5.12
CA ILE A 3 7.56 1.14 -4.69
C ILE A 3 6.40 0.94 -5.67
N GLY A 4 6.68 1.04 -6.97
CA GLY A 4 5.67 0.88 -8.02
C GLY A 4 5.06 -0.53 -8.03
N VAL A 5 5.88 -1.55 -7.80
CA VAL A 5 5.42 -2.95 -7.68
C VAL A 5 4.56 -3.14 -6.43
N ALA A 6 4.97 -2.58 -5.29
CA ALA A 6 4.21 -2.69 -4.05
C ALA A 6 2.85 -1.96 -4.14
N LEU A 7 2.82 -0.75 -4.70
CA LEU A 7 1.59 0.01 -4.92
C LEU A 7 0.69 -0.67 -5.95
N GLY A 8 1.25 -1.04 -7.10
CA GLY A 8 0.52 -1.70 -8.19
C GLY A 8 -0.09 -3.03 -7.75
N GLY A 9 0.66 -3.85 -7.01
CA GLY A 9 0.17 -5.12 -6.47
C GLY A 9 -1.02 -4.92 -5.53
N LYS A 10 -0.93 -4.01 -4.56
CA LYS A 10 -2.02 -3.74 -3.60
C LYS A 10 -3.26 -3.17 -4.27
N LEU A 11 -3.07 -2.23 -5.20
CA LEU A 11 -4.15 -1.67 -6.00
C LEU A 11 -4.83 -2.74 -6.86
N ALA A 12 -4.05 -3.58 -7.54
CA ALA A 12 -4.56 -4.66 -8.37
C ALA A 12 -5.34 -5.70 -7.53
N THR A 13 -4.80 -6.10 -6.36
CA THR A 13 -5.46 -7.04 -5.45
C THR A 13 -6.78 -6.50 -4.93
N GLY A 14 -6.81 -5.28 -4.41
CA GLY A 14 -8.06 -4.71 -3.88
C GLY A 14 -9.08 -4.40 -4.98
N TRP A 15 -8.63 -4.03 -6.18
CA TRP A 15 -9.51 -3.91 -7.33
C TRP A 15 -10.09 -5.26 -7.76
N ALA A 16 -9.27 -6.30 -7.86
CA ALA A 16 -9.70 -7.65 -8.23
C ALA A 16 -10.73 -8.20 -7.23
N ILE A 17 -10.44 -8.11 -5.93
CA ILE A 17 -11.38 -8.52 -4.87
C ILE A 17 -12.66 -7.69 -4.95
N GLY A 18 -12.55 -6.36 -5.10
CA GLY A 18 -13.73 -5.52 -5.20
C GLY A 18 -14.60 -5.82 -6.42
N ARG A 19 -14.01 -6.30 -7.52
CA ARG A 19 -14.76 -6.79 -8.69
C ARG A 19 -15.42 -8.13 -8.43
N LEU A 20 -14.72 -9.06 -7.77
CA LEU A 20 -15.26 -10.38 -7.38
C LEU A 20 -16.44 -10.25 -6.42
N THR A 21 -16.42 -9.26 -5.52
CA THR A 21 -17.51 -8.98 -4.57
C THR A 21 -18.56 -8.00 -5.13
N GLN A 22 -18.61 -7.79 -6.45
CA GLN A 22 -19.58 -6.93 -7.14
C GLN A 22 -19.66 -5.48 -6.64
N LEU A 23 -18.57 -4.93 -6.10
CA LEU A 23 -18.51 -3.52 -5.73
C LEU A 23 -18.45 -2.63 -6.98
N SER A 24 -18.94 -1.39 -6.82
CA SER A 24 -18.82 -0.39 -7.88
C SER A 24 -17.34 -0.14 -8.22
N LYS A 25 -17.04 0.26 -9.47
CA LYS A 25 -15.66 0.52 -9.92
C LYS A 25 -14.90 1.46 -8.97
N ARG A 26 -15.58 2.48 -8.42
CA ARG A 26 -15.02 3.41 -7.43
C ARG A 26 -14.74 2.72 -6.10
N ALA A 27 -15.67 1.91 -5.60
CA ALA A 27 -15.49 1.15 -4.36
C ALA A 27 -14.37 0.10 -4.47
N SER A 28 -14.21 -0.57 -5.62
CA SER A 28 -13.09 -1.51 -5.85
C SER A 28 -11.74 -0.80 -5.85
N LEU A 29 -11.64 0.40 -6.43
CA LEU A 29 -10.41 1.20 -6.39
C LEU A 29 -10.08 1.67 -4.96
N ARG A 30 -11.08 2.11 -4.20
CA ARG A 30 -10.90 2.47 -2.78
C ARG A 30 -10.39 1.28 -1.96
N LEU A 31 -10.90 0.08 -2.23
CA LEU A 31 -10.42 -1.14 -1.60
C LEU A 31 -8.93 -1.38 -1.87
N GLY A 32 -8.47 -1.19 -3.12
CA GLY A 32 -7.05 -1.24 -3.48
C GLY A 32 -6.21 -0.20 -2.71
N VAL A 33 -6.70 1.02 -2.58
CA VAL A 33 -6.02 2.10 -1.85
C VAL A 33 -6.03 1.86 -0.32
N ALA A 34 -7.05 1.18 0.20
CA ALA A 34 -7.13 0.78 1.61
C ALA A 34 -6.08 -0.29 1.98
N LEU A 35 -5.65 -1.12 1.02
CA LEU A 35 -4.59 -2.11 1.22
C LEU A 35 -3.18 -1.51 1.22
N ILE A 36 -3.02 -0.22 0.88
CA ILE A 36 -1.75 0.49 1.02
C ILE A 36 -1.54 0.75 2.52
N PRO A 37 -0.47 0.18 3.13
CA PRO A 37 -0.20 0.33 4.56
C PRO A 37 -0.05 1.80 4.95
N ARG A 38 -0.61 2.19 6.09
CA ARG A 38 -0.69 3.58 6.56
C ARG A 38 -0.10 3.82 7.95
N GLY A 39 0.87 3.04 8.42
CA GLY A 39 1.35 3.25 9.79
C GLY A 39 2.41 2.32 10.37
N GLU A 40 2.42 2.34 11.71
CA GLU A 40 3.36 1.73 12.68
C GLU A 40 3.80 0.30 12.35
N PHE A 41 2.88 -0.53 11.85
CA PHE A 41 3.17 -1.93 11.54
C PHE A 41 4.17 -2.10 10.39
N SER A 42 4.15 -1.19 9.41
CA SER A 42 5.14 -1.21 8.32
C SER A 42 6.52 -0.80 8.84
N ILE A 43 6.58 0.15 9.79
CA ILE A 43 7.83 0.59 10.41
C ILE A 43 8.41 -0.53 11.28
N LEU A 44 7.56 -1.25 12.01
CA LEU A 44 7.95 -2.46 12.75
C LEU A 44 8.49 -3.54 11.81
N LEU A 45 7.84 -3.80 10.67
CA LEU A 45 8.35 -4.72 9.65
C LEU A 45 9.69 -4.27 9.05
N ALA A 46 9.90 -2.97 8.89
CA ALA A 46 11.18 -2.44 8.44
C ALA A 46 12.32 -2.71 9.43
N SER A 47 12.02 -2.70 10.74
CA SER A 47 13.00 -3.03 11.78
C SER A 47 13.42 -4.51 11.79
N LEU A 48 12.65 -5.39 11.13
CA LEU A 48 12.95 -6.82 10.99
C LEU A 48 13.76 -7.13 9.72
N ALA A 49 14.04 -6.13 8.89
CA ALA A 49 14.84 -6.34 7.69
C ALA A 49 16.30 -6.68 8.05
N PRO A 50 16.95 -7.60 7.30
CA PRO A 50 18.36 -7.89 7.51
C PRO A 50 19.20 -6.62 7.26
N ALA A 51 20.27 -6.43 8.05
CA ALA A 51 21.11 -5.22 8.05
C ALA A 51 21.40 -4.58 6.67
N PRO A 52 21.79 -5.32 5.61
CA PRO A 52 22.06 -4.71 4.30
C PRO A 52 20.83 -4.10 3.60
N LEU A 53 19.62 -4.43 4.04
CA LEU A 53 18.35 -3.96 3.45
C LEU A 53 17.57 -3.03 4.40
N LEU A 54 18.06 -2.79 5.61
CA LEU A 54 17.31 -2.11 6.66
C LEU A 54 17.01 -0.66 6.27
N ASP A 55 18.01 0.10 5.84
CA ASP A 55 17.86 1.49 5.41
C ASP A 55 16.86 1.63 4.24
N LEU A 56 16.99 0.75 3.24
CA LEU A 56 16.08 0.74 2.09
C LEU A 56 14.64 0.40 2.50
N THR A 57 14.48 -0.56 3.42
CA THR A 57 13.15 -0.99 3.89
C THR A 57 12.48 0.10 4.71
N VAL A 58 13.23 0.78 5.58
CA VAL A 58 12.73 1.93 6.36
C VAL A 58 12.27 3.05 5.44
N ILE A 59 13.07 3.45 4.45
CA ILE A 59 12.71 4.50 3.48
C ILE A 59 11.47 4.11 2.67
N LEU A 60 11.42 2.88 2.15
CA LEU A 60 10.27 2.38 1.39
C LEU A 60 8.98 2.45 2.20
N VAL A 61 9.04 2.00 3.44
CA VAL A 61 7.91 2.00 4.36
C VAL A 61 7.43 3.41 4.68
N LEU A 62 8.36 4.34 4.96
CA LEU A 62 8.03 5.72 5.29
C LEU A 62 7.30 6.40 4.11
N VAL A 63 7.76 6.17 2.88
CA VAL A 63 7.14 6.69 1.67
C VAL A 63 5.74 6.10 1.46
N LEU A 64 5.56 4.79 1.61
CA LEU A 64 4.23 4.17 1.50
C LEU A 64 3.27 4.68 2.59
N ALA A 65 3.75 4.86 3.83
CA ALA A 65 2.96 5.35 4.94
C ALA A 65 2.45 6.78 4.74
N LEU A 66 3.22 7.63 4.04
CA LEU A 66 2.81 8.99 3.68
C LEU A 66 1.90 9.02 2.45
N LEU A 67 2.20 8.21 1.42
CA LEU A 67 1.44 8.20 0.17
C LEU A 67 0.06 7.53 0.31
N GLY A 68 -0.07 6.50 1.15
CA GLY A 68 -1.33 5.78 1.35
C GLY A 68 -2.51 6.66 1.79
N PRO A 69 -2.37 7.48 2.85
CA PRO A 69 -3.38 8.44 3.27
C PRO A 69 -3.71 9.50 2.20
N VAL A 70 -2.69 10.02 1.50
CA VAL A 70 -2.88 11.00 0.42
C VAL A 70 -3.70 10.38 -0.70
N LEU A 71 -3.32 9.18 -1.18
CA LEU A 71 -4.08 8.48 -2.23
C LEU A 71 -5.52 8.18 -1.82
N MET A 72 -5.77 7.89 -0.53
CA MET A 72 -7.13 7.65 -0.03
C MET A 72 -7.99 8.90 -0.15
N ARG A 73 -7.47 10.05 0.28
CA ARG A 73 -8.17 11.33 0.21
C ARG A 73 -8.57 11.72 -1.21
N TRP A 74 -7.80 11.28 -2.21
CA TRP A 74 -8.14 11.49 -3.62
C TRP A 74 -9.12 10.45 -4.19
N SER A 75 -9.35 9.35 -3.46
CA SER A 75 -10.25 8.26 -3.87
C SER A 75 -11.67 8.38 -3.30
N GLU A 76 -11.87 9.29 -2.34
CA GLU A 76 -13.18 9.69 -1.80
C GLU A 76 -13.97 10.45 -2.87
#